data_AF-A0A2U1M727-F1
#
_entry.id   AF-A0A2U1M727-F1
#
_cell.length_a   1.000
_cell.length_b   1.000
_cell.length_c   1.000
_cell.angle_alpha   90.00
_cell.angle_beta   90.00
_cell.angle_gamma   90.00
#
_symmetry.space_group_name_H-M   'P 1'
#
loop_
_entity.id
_entity.type
_entity.pdbx_description
1 polymer ?
#
loop_
_entity_poly.entity_id
_entity_poly.type
_entity_poly.pdbx_seq_one_letter_code
_entity_poly.pdbx_strand_id
1 'polypeptide(L)'
;MATTYILHRLRGYEEAKGAFLDSFIGHIKEKDEDIETIDRMIADGEAQYNKWRHPDPYIVPWAPGGSKFTRNPEPPKGIEIVYDYGREEHLT
;
A
#
# COMPACT_ATOMS: atom_id res chain seq x y z
N MET A 1 -11.22 12.00 0.13
CA MET A 1 -11.26 11.10 1.29
C MET A 1 -10.52 9.82 0.91
N ALA A 2 -9.59 9.33 1.72
CA ALA A 2 -8.91 8.07 1.39
C ALA A 2 -9.93 6.90 1.36
N THR A 3 -9.83 6.00 0.38
CA THR A 3 -10.74 4.86 0.21
C THR A 3 -10.75 3.90 1.39
N THR A 4 -9.68 3.91 2.21
CA THR A 4 -9.58 3.11 3.44
C THR A 4 -10.58 3.50 4.53
N TYR A 5 -11.17 4.71 4.49
CA TYR A 5 -12.28 5.07 5.40
C TYR A 5 -13.57 4.30 5.10
N ILE A 6 -13.70 3.72 3.89
CA ILE A 6 -14.92 3.08 3.44
C ILE A 6 -14.78 1.57 3.62
N LEU A 7 -15.34 1.06 4.71
CA LEU A 7 -15.26 -0.36 5.04
C LEU A 7 -16.15 -1.23 4.12
N HIS A 8 -17.29 -0.69 3.69
CA HIS A 8 -18.27 -1.44 2.92
C HIS A 8 -17.89 -1.48 1.45
N ARG A 9 -17.67 -2.69 0.92
CA ARG A 9 -17.23 -2.97 -0.44
C ARG A 9 -18.01 -2.20 -1.52
N LEU A 10 -19.34 -2.28 -1.52
CA LEU A 10 -20.16 -1.65 -2.56
C LEU A 10 -20.01 -0.14 -2.57
N ARG A 11 -20.16 0.48 -1.39
CA ARG A 11 -19.95 1.92 -1.22
C ARG A 11 -18.53 2.34 -1.59
N GLY A 12 -17.53 1.52 -1.25
CA GLY A 12 -16.14 1.74 -1.62
C GLY A 12 -15.94 1.78 -3.14
N TYR A 13 -16.59 0.89 -3.88
CA TYR A 13 -16.56 0.92 -5.35
C TYR A 13 -17.29 2.12 -5.94
N GLU A 14 -18.47 2.47 -5.40
CA GLU A 14 -19.26 3.61 -5.88
C GLU A 14 -18.49 4.92 -5.71
N GLU A 15 -17.90 5.16 -4.53
CA GLU A 15 -17.11 6.37 -4.28
C GLU A 15 -15.79 6.36 -5.07
N ALA A 16 -15.09 5.22 -5.15
CA ALA A 16 -13.85 5.09 -5.92
C ALA A 16 -14.06 5.36 -7.42
N LYS A 17 -15.10 4.78 -8.01
CA LYS A 17 -15.40 4.93 -9.44
C LYS A 17 -16.03 6.30 -9.72
N GLY A 18 -17.07 6.66 -8.99
CA GLY A 18 -17.90 7.82 -9.31
C GLY A 18 -17.29 9.16 -8.89
N ALA A 19 -16.65 9.25 -7.71
CA ALA A 19 -16.15 10.53 -7.22
C ALA A 19 -14.70 10.78 -7.61
N PHE A 20 -13.83 9.78 -7.50
CA PHE A 20 -12.39 9.97 -7.72
C PHE A 20 -11.98 9.71 -9.16
N LEU A 21 -12.34 8.55 -9.72
CA LEU A 21 -11.91 8.18 -11.07
C LEU A 21 -12.56 9.06 -12.14
N ASP A 22 -13.87 9.31 -12.07
CA ASP A 22 -14.57 10.14 -13.06
C ASP A 22 -14.09 11.60 -13.04
N SER A 23 -13.79 12.16 -11.86
CA SER A 23 -13.20 13.51 -11.73
C SER A 23 -11.80 13.58 -12.33
N PHE A 24 -10.94 12.60 -12.05
CA PHE A 24 -9.59 12.53 -12.61
C PHE A 24 -9.60 12.37 -14.14
N ILE A 25 -10.47 11.48 -14.66
CA ILE A 25 -10.65 11.29 -16.10
C ILE A 25 -11.22 12.55 -16.76
N GLY A 26 -12.11 13.28 -16.08
CA GLY A 26 -12.64 14.56 -16.53
C GLY A 26 -11.52 15.56 -16.83
N HIS A 27 -10.62 15.75 -15.87
CA HIS A 27 -9.46 16.63 -16.02
C HIS A 27 -8.49 16.18 -17.13
N ILE A 28 -8.28 14.88 -17.33
CA ILE A 28 -7.43 14.37 -18.42
C ILE A 28 -8.06 14.57 -19.81
N LYS A 29 -9.39 14.52 -19.91
CA LYS A 29 -10.10 14.64 -21.19
C LYS A 29 -10.13 16.07 -21.72
N GLU A 30 -9.96 17.05 -20.84
CA GLU A 30 -9.76 18.45 -21.21
C GLU A 30 -8.33 18.60 -21.74
N LYS A 31 -8.14 18.27 -23.02
CA LYS A 31 -6.85 17.97 -23.67
C LYS A 31 -5.90 19.16 -23.88
N ASP A 32 -6.13 20.28 -23.23
CA ASP A 32 -5.51 21.56 -23.60
C ASP A 32 -5.01 22.38 -22.40
N GLU A 33 -4.55 21.69 -21.35
CA GLU A 33 -3.91 22.34 -20.21
C GLU A 33 -2.38 22.38 -20.36
N ASP A 34 -1.82 23.57 -20.08
CA ASP A 34 -0.38 23.79 -20.02
C ASP A 34 0.29 22.96 -18.91
N ILE A 35 1.56 22.61 -19.09
CA ILE A 35 2.32 21.76 -18.15
C ILE A 35 2.31 22.34 -16.74
N GLU A 36 2.41 23.66 -16.59
CA GLU A 36 2.36 24.32 -15.27
C GLU A 36 1.01 24.13 -14.58
N THR A 37 -0.07 24.06 -15.35
CA THR A 37 -1.41 23.83 -14.83
C THR A 37 -1.53 22.39 -14.33
N ILE A 38 -1.01 21.43 -15.09
CA ILE A 38 -0.97 20.01 -14.71
C ILE A 38 -0.18 19.83 -13.40
N ASP A 39 1.01 20.44 -13.29
CA ASP A 39 1.82 20.34 -12.08
C ASP A 39 1.11 20.92 -10.86
N ARG A 40 0.43 22.07 -11.02
CA ARG A 40 -0.39 22.66 -9.96
C ARG A 40 -1.54 21.74 -9.55
N MET A 41 -2.23 21.12 -10.51
CA MET A 41 -3.32 20.19 -10.22
C MET A 41 -2.85 18.94 -9.47
N ILE A 42 -1.68 18.41 -9.84
CA ILE A 42 -1.05 17.30 -9.11
C ILE A 42 -0.74 17.72 -7.68
N ALA A 43 -0.10 18.88 -7.48
CA ALA A 43 0.22 19.39 -6.16
C ALA A 43 -1.03 19.61 -5.29
N ASP A 44 -2.09 20.18 -5.86
CA ASP A 44 -3.38 20.37 -5.17
C ASP A 44 -4.03 19.03 -4.82
N GLY A 45 -3.99 18.06 -5.73
CA GLY A 45 -4.46 16.69 -5.51
C GLY A 45 -3.71 15.98 -4.38
N GLU A 46 -2.38 16.09 -4.35
CA GLU A 46 -1.53 15.55 -3.28
C GLU A 46 -1.81 16.24 -1.94
N ALA A 47 -2.00 17.56 -1.92
CA ALA A 47 -2.35 18.31 -0.71
C ALA A 47 -3.70 17.86 -0.14
N GLN A 48 -4.71 17.68 -1.01
CA GLN A 48 -6.01 17.15 -0.60
C GLN A 48 -5.91 15.71 -0.10
N TYR A 49 -5.16 14.85 -0.78
CA TYR A 49 -4.93 13.48 -0.34
C TYR A 49 -4.26 13.45 1.04
N ASN A 50 -3.24 14.26 1.25
CA ASN A 50 -2.50 14.35 2.51
C ASN A 50 -3.38 14.84 3.66
N LYS A 51 -4.25 15.82 3.41
CA LYS A 51 -5.20 16.33 4.41
C LYS A 51 -6.20 15.26 4.86
N TRP A 52 -6.64 14.39 3.96
CA TRP A 52 -7.70 13.41 4.21
C TRP A 52 -7.20 11.96 4.24
N ARG A 53 -5.91 11.76 4.57
CA ARG A 53 -5.34 10.43 4.80
C ARG A 53 -5.97 9.79 6.04
N HIS A 54 -6.10 8.46 6.00
CA HIS A 54 -6.50 7.71 7.19
C HIS A 54 -5.30 7.65 8.15
N PRO A 55 -5.49 7.88 9.47
CA PRO A 55 -4.39 7.78 10.45
C PRO A 55 -3.81 6.36 10.53
N ASP A 56 -4.63 5.35 10.27
CA ASP A 56 -4.25 3.92 10.24
C ASP A 56 -4.75 3.26 8.94
N PRO A 57 -4.06 3.44 7.80
CA PRO A 57 -4.54 2.92 6.52
C PRO A 57 -4.54 1.38 6.51
N TYR A 58 -5.44 0.78 5.73
CA TYR A 58 -5.41 -0.67 5.53
C TYR A 58 -4.11 -1.09 4.84
N ILE A 59 -3.28 -1.87 5.54
CA ILE A 59 -2.04 -2.44 5.01
C ILE A 59 -2.21 -3.95 4.91
N VAL A 60 -1.90 -4.50 3.74
CA VAL A 60 -1.98 -5.95 3.53
C VAL A 60 -0.99 -6.67 4.48
N PRO A 61 -1.34 -7.84 5.05
CA PRO A 61 -0.57 -8.42 6.15
C PRO A 61 0.92 -8.64 5.87
N TRP A 62 1.32 -8.92 4.62
CA TRP A 62 2.70 -9.22 4.24
C TRP A 62 3.49 -8.03 3.71
N ALA A 63 2.86 -6.85 3.54
CA ALA A 63 3.57 -5.65 3.12
C ALA A 63 4.29 -5.00 4.32
N PRO A 64 5.28 -4.12 4.09
CA PRO A 64 5.88 -3.32 5.15
C PRO A 64 4.80 -2.58 5.96
N GLY A 65 4.89 -2.65 7.29
CA GLY A 65 3.86 -2.12 8.20
C GLY A 65 2.64 -3.04 8.40
N GLY A 66 2.56 -4.16 7.67
CA GLY A 66 1.53 -5.17 7.82
C GLY A 66 1.80 -6.13 8.98
N SER A 67 0.74 -6.75 9.50
CA SER A 67 0.79 -7.56 10.72
C SER A 67 1.63 -8.86 10.63
N LYS A 68 2.06 -9.27 9.44
CA LYS A 68 2.82 -10.51 9.19
C LYS A 68 4.14 -10.25 8.43
N PHE A 69 4.55 -9.00 8.23
CA PHE A 69 5.71 -8.65 7.39
C PHE A 69 6.99 -9.41 7.77
N THR A 70 7.33 -9.44 9.06
CA THR A 70 8.52 -10.12 9.59
C THR A 70 8.20 -11.40 10.36
N ARG A 71 7.07 -12.06 10.04
CA ARG A 71 6.64 -13.25 10.78
C ARG A 71 7.52 -14.48 10.49
N ASN A 72 8.04 -14.59 9.27
CA ASN A 72 8.89 -15.70 8.84
C ASN A 72 9.98 -15.20 7.87
N PRO A 73 10.98 -14.43 8.35
CA PRO A 73 12.08 -14.00 7.51
C PRO A 73 12.92 -15.20 7.07
N GLU A 74 13.59 -15.08 5.92
CA GLU A 74 14.57 -16.08 5.51
C GLU A 74 15.69 -16.17 6.56
N PRO A 75 16.19 -17.38 6.87
CA PRO A 75 17.32 -17.54 7.76
C PRO A 75 18.53 -16.71 7.28
N PRO A 76 19.29 -16.09 8.20
CA PRO A 76 20.52 -15.41 7.86
C PRO A 76 21.49 -16.34 7.12
N LYS A 77 22.21 -15.80 6.12
CA LYS A 77 23.24 -16.55 5.40
C LYS A 77 24.34 -17.00 6.37
N GLY A 78 24.76 -18.26 6.27
CA GLY A 78 25.82 -18.84 7.10
C GLY A 78 25.32 -19.55 8.38
N ILE A 79 24.00 -19.64 8.57
CA ILE A 79 23.40 -20.48 9.61
C ILE A 79 22.84 -21.73 8.94
N GLU A 80 23.31 -22.90 9.35
CA GLU A 80 22.79 -24.19 8.90
C GLU A 80 21.94 -24.81 10.01
N ILE A 81 20.77 -25.32 9.64
CA ILE A 81 19.96 -26.13 10.55
C ILE A 81 20.52 -27.56 10.48
N VAL A 82 21.29 -27.93 11.50
CA VAL A 82 21.80 -29.29 11.65
C VAL A 82 20.70 -30.15 12.26
N TYR A 83 20.14 -31.06 11.45
CA TYR A 83 19.11 -32.00 11.90
C TYR A 83 19.72 -33.26 12.53
N ASP A 84 20.51 -33.12 13.59
CA ASP A 84 21.19 -34.26 14.23
C ASP A 84 20.38 -34.92 15.37
N TYR A 85 19.13 -34.50 15.58
CA TYR A 85 18.16 -35.12 16.50
C TYR A 85 18.75 -35.62 17.85
N GLY A 86 19.71 -34.89 18.44
CA GLY A 86 20.35 -35.24 19.72
C GLY A 86 21.54 -36.21 19.64
N ARG A 87 22.17 -36.42 18.47
CA ARG A 87 23.38 -37.25 18.30
C ARG A 87 24.68 -36.46 18.21
N GLU A 88 24.68 -35.22 18.70
CA GLU A 88 25.82 -34.29 18.60
C GLU A 88 27.12 -34.84 19.25
N GLU A 89 27.02 -35.79 20.18
CA GLU A 89 28.16 -36.42 20.89
C GLU A 89 28.73 -37.69 20.20
N HIS A 90 28.17 -38.17 19.08
CA HIS A 90 28.51 -39.47 18.48
C HIS A 90 29.34 -39.40 17.20
N LEU A 91 30.24 -38.42 17.09
CA LEU A 91 31.26 -38.35 16.05
C LEU A 91 32.66 -38.51 16.67
N THR A 92 33.01 -39.76 17.00
CA THR A 92 34.39 -40.22 17.25
C THR A 92 35.05 -40.72 15.97
#